data_AF-A0A929VXD5-F1
#
_entry.id   AF-A0A929VXD5-F1
#
_cell.length_a   1.000
_cell.length_b   1.000
_cell.length_c   1.000
_cell.angle_alpha   90.00
_cell.angle_beta   90.00
_cell.angle_gamma   90.00
#
_symmetry.space_group_name_H-M   'P 1'
#
loop_
_entity.id
_entity.type
_entity.pdbx_description
1 polymer ?
#
loop_
_entity_poly.entity_id
_entity_poly.type
_entity_poly.pdbx_seq_one_letter_code
_entity_poly.pdbx_strand_id
1 'polypeptide(L)'
;MEATLFPDYSSFDFLQDQQHTERVMAALEKICLHFLGTNPERRVVIRRLERQNTRSIGGLLQLHRGEVSEWPGVGSVFLTIFDEMREEVHADPEGIVTKWINERAPLTFPKDLNQLHPFEITDNQLFADSESTMPHQLNENAHSFLTPTSTEEDCFAEIIEIECVFTEIIHLLQTRIPDLAEMVRRFYLEGLSPEVIANILRLRSAVVVTHEIEHVFLRPLLNGETLSNLSLDEDFPKRMTLLRDRLLMMPVEPLTSLTAMLPERFLHLLGLTVMTRSAAEFTWAGDLIVPIGDIIATRRMLRATLTYLQLVPSYVSPEKIAADLLPRMISDQETTNQIATITEEKRLEALLQHHPWIEQGEKGVRLISEQLLFDYCRIARILADAHRPLEKDEILTRYERCYFERPSSISVRLLRKHFPNIQIPQTGAWSWEN
;
A
#
# COMPACT_ATOMS: atom_id res chain seq x y z
N MET A 1 32.81 53.99 -10.93
CA MET A 1 32.01 52.99 -11.66
C MET A 1 32.80 51.69 -11.62
N GLU A 2 32.64 50.94 -10.54
CA GLU A 2 33.22 49.61 -10.42
C GLU A 2 32.30 48.64 -11.14
N ALA A 3 32.85 47.89 -12.09
CA ALA A 3 32.13 46.88 -12.85
C ALA A 3 31.77 45.73 -11.90
N THR A 4 30.47 45.49 -11.72
CA THR A 4 29.95 44.20 -11.29
C THR A 4 30.44 43.16 -12.29
N LEU A 5 31.28 42.21 -11.84
CA LEU A 5 31.80 41.10 -12.67
C LEU A 5 30.71 40.07 -13.03
N PHE A 6 29.47 40.30 -12.64
CA PHE A 6 28.36 39.39 -12.85
C PHE A 6 27.16 40.18 -13.38
N PRO A 7 26.59 39.82 -14.54
CA PRO A 7 25.29 40.33 -14.95
C PRO A 7 24.24 39.89 -13.93
N ASP A 8 23.33 40.80 -13.57
CA ASP A 8 22.14 40.46 -12.80
C ASP A 8 21.38 39.35 -13.55
N TYR A 9 20.94 38.32 -12.82
CA TYR A 9 20.23 37.14 -13.33
C TYR A 9 18.91 37.47 -14.08
N SER A 10 18.55 38.75 -14.19
CA SER A 10 17.32 39.28 -14.74
C SER A 10 17.37 39.64 -16.22
N SER A 11 18.40 39.25 -16.98
CA SER A 11 18.51 39.57 -18.40
C SER A 11 18.57 38.34 -19.31
N PHE A 12 17.49 37.56 -19.41
CA PHE A 12 17.24 36.60 -20.51
C PHE A 12 15.74 36.45 -20.82
N ASP A 13 15.45 35.95 -22.01
CA ASP A 13 14.26 36.19 -22.85
C ASP A 13 12.87 35.86 -22.26
N PHE A 14 11.89 36.63 -22.73
CA PHE A 14 10.64 36.96 -22.05
C PHE A 14 9.56 35.87 -22.13
N LEU A 15 9.43 35.08 -21.05
CA LEU A 15 8.18 34.68 -20.35
C LEU A 15 8.28 33.26 -19.78
N GLN A 16 8.68 32.27 -20.60
CA GLN A 16 8.85 30.88 -20.14
C GLN A 16 10.11 30.71 -19.27
N ASP A 17 11.21 31.40 -19.64
CA ASP A 17 12.44 31.47 -18.84
C ASP A 17 12.26 32.28 -17.56
N GLN A 18 11.35 33.25 -17.54
CA GLN A 18 11.09 34.06 -16.35
C GLN A 18 10.35 33.26 -15.27
N GLN A 19 9.27 32.54 -15.63
CA GLN A 19 8.56 31.67 -14.69
C GLN A 19 9.43 30.51 -14.20
N HIS A 20 10.33 30.02 -15.04
CA HIS A 20 11.33 29.01 -14.65
C HIS A 20 12.34 29.59 -13.65
N THR A 21 12.89 30.76 -13.93
CA THR A 21 13.84 31.46 -13.04
C THR A 21 13.19 31.81 -11.70
N GLU A 22 11.94 32.26 -11.70
CA GLU A 22 11.17 32.53 -10.48
C GLU A 22 10.95 31.25 -9.65
N ARG A 23 10.69 30.10 -10.29
CA ARG A 23 10.57 28.80 -9.61
C ARG A 23 11.89 28.37 -8.98
N VAL A 24 13.00 28.50 -9.70
CA VAL A 24 14.35 28.19 -9.20
C VAL A 24 14.68 29.08 -8.00
N MET A 25 14.45 30.39 -8.10
CA MET A 25 14.70 31.33 -7.00
C MET A 25 13.81 31.06 -5.79
N ALA A 26 12.51 30.79 -5.99
CA ALA A 26 11.60 30.42 -4.91
C ALA A 26 12.02 29.11 -4.21
N ALA A 27 12.58 28.15 -4.97
CA ALA A 27 13.14 26.93 -4.38
C ALA A 27 14.42 27.23 -3.58
N LEU A 28 15.34 28.03 -4.11
CA LEU A 28 16.57 28.43 -3.43
C LEU A 28 16.31 29.24 -2.14
N GLU A 29 15.21 29.99 -2.07
CA GLU A 29 14.80 30.70 -0.85
C GLU A 29 14.40 29.76 0.29
N LYS A 30 13.95 28.54 -0.01
CA LYS A 30 13.63 27.52 1.00
C LYS A 30 14.88 26.86 1.59
N ILE A 31 16.02 26.95 0.91
CA ILE A 31 17.26 26.28 1.32
C ILE A 31 18.03 27.15 2.33
N CYS A 32 18.26 26.61 3.52
CA CYS A 32 19.08 27.29 4.53
C CYS A 32 20.56 27.39 4.10
N LEU A 33 21.19 28.54 4.35
CA LEU A 33 22.60 28.80 4.03
C LEU A 33 23.59 27.79 4.59
N HIS A 34 23.24 27.15 5.71
CA HIS A 34 24.01 26.07 6.31
C HIS A 34 24.28 24.91 5.35
N PHE A 35 23.47 24.75 4.30
CA PHE A 35 23.69 23.75 3.25
C PHE A 35 25.03 23.95 2.51
N LEU A 36 25.44 25.20 2.28
CA LEU A 36 26.72 25.55 1.64
C LEU A 36 27.92 25.49 2.60
N GLY A 37 27.67 25.26 3.90
CA GLY A 37 28.65 25.31 4.99
C GLY A 37 29.58 24.10 5.11
N THR A 38 30.10 23.60 3.98
CA THR A 38 30.96 22.41 3.89
C THR A 38 32.24 22.54 4.72
N ASN A 39 32.87 23.72 4.70
CA ASN A 39 34.15 24.00 5.35
C ASN A 39 34.01 24.95 6.56
N PRO A 40 34.96 24.93 7.53
CA PRO A 40 34.89 25.78 8.73
C PRO A 40 34.91 27.28 8.40
N GLU A 41 35.62 27.68 7.34
CA GLU A 41 35.71 29.05 6.87
C GLU A 41 34.33 29.56 6.37
N ARG A 42 33.66 28.76 5.53
CA ARG A 42 32.28 29.03 5.09
C ARG A 42 31.31 29.14 6.27
N ARG A 43 31.46 28.30 7.29
CA ARG A 43 30.62 28.38 8.51
C ARG A 43 30.84 29.67 9.31
N VAL A 44 31.99 30.32 9.23
CA VAL A 44 32.21 31.65 9.82
C VAL A 44 31.47 32.71 9.02
N VAL A 45 31.54 32.65 7.69
CA VAL A 45 30.82 33.54 6.78
C VAL A 45 29.30 33.42 6.97
N ILE A 46 28.77 32.20 6.98
CA ILE A 46 27.34 31.92 7.19
C ILE A 46 26.85 32.50 8.53
N ARG A 47 27.56 32.25 9.64
CA ARG A 47 27.18 32.81 10.96
C ARG A 47 27.14 34.34 10.96
N ARG A 48 27.94 35.00 10.13
CA ARG A 48 27.91 36.46 10.00
C ARG A 48 26.74 36.93 9.13
N LEU A 49 26.46 36.24 8.02
CA LEU A 49 25.29 36.49 7.17
C LEU A 49 23.98 36.35 7.96
N GLU A 50 23.89 35.33 8.82
CA GLU A 50 22.71 35.12 9.67
C GLU A 50 22.51 36.23 10.71
N ARG A 51 23.59 36.80 11.24
CA ARG A 51 23.53 37.98 12.13
C ARG A 51 22.98 39.22 11.40
N GLN A 52 23.08 39.24 10.08
CA GLN A 52 22.51 40.29 9.21
C GLN A 52 21.15 39.87 8.61
N ASN A 53 20.49 38.85 9.19
CA ASN A 53 19.20 38.30 8.78
C ASN A 53 19.16 37.59 7.41
N THR A 54 20.30 37.34 6.76
CA THR A 54 20.35 36.48 5.57
C THR A 54 20.46 35.03 6.00
N ARG A 55 19.41 34.23 5.78
CA ARG A 55 19.33 32.82 6.25
C ARG A 55 19.17 31.79 5.12
N SER A 56 18.80 32.22 3.93
CA SER A 56 18.56 31.34 2.77
C SER A 56 19.57 31.56 1.65
N ILE A 57 19.71 30.55 0.77
CA ILE A 57 20.54 30.66 -0.43
C ILE A 57 19.98 31.73 -1.38
N GLY A 58 18.66 31.79 -1.57
CA GLY A 58 18.04 32.89 -2.33
C GLY A 58 18.40 34.27 -1.78
N GLY A 59 18.37 34.45 -0.46
CA GLY A 59 18.78 35.70 0.19
C GLY A 59 20.26 36.03 0.04
N LEU A 60 21.14 35.02 -0.07
CA LEU A 60 22.57 35.24 -0.37
C LEU A 60 22.77 35.81 -1.78
N LEU A 61 22.02 35.32 -2.76
CA LEU A 61 22.12 35.78 -4.14
C LEU A 61 21.61 37.23 -4.32
N GLN A 62 20.67 37.65 -3.48
CA GLN A 62 20.12 39.01 -3.48
C GLN A 62 21.08 40.06 -2.88
N LEU A 63 22.11 39.66 -2.13
CA LEU A 63 23.06 40.61 -1.53
C LEU A 63 24.03 41.17 -2.57
N HIS A 64 24.22 42.49 -2.59
CA HIS A 64 25.25 43.10 -3.41
C HIS A 64 26.62 43.09 -2.71
N ARG A 65 27.67 42.72 -3.46
CA ARG A 65 29.04 42.68 -2.93
C ARG A 65 29.49 44.02 -2.34
N GLY A 66 29.08 45.14 -2.95
CA GLY A 66 29.37 46.49 -2.47
C GLY A 66 28.82 46.71 -1.05
N GLU A 67 27.55 46.39 -0.84
CA GLU A 67 26.86 46.54 0.45
C GLU A 67 27.50 45.69 1.55
N VAL A 68 27.90 44.46 1.21
CA VAL A 68 28.56 43.54 2.14
C VAL A 68 29.95 44.04 2.52
N SER A 69 30.66 44.72 1.62
CA SER A 69 32.01 45.23 1.89
C SER A 69 32.03 46.40 2.88
N GLU A 70 30.91 47.13 3.00
CA GLU A 70 30.74 48.23 3.96
C GLU A 70 30.41 47.73 5.39
N TRP A 71 30.13 46.43 5.57
CA TRP A 71 29.77 45.90 6.87
C TRP A 71 30.93 45.94 7.87
N PRO A 72 30.67 46.27 9.15
CA PRO A 72 31.73 46.38 10.15
C PRO A 72 32.53 45.08 10.30
N GLY A 73 33.87 45.17 10.15
CA GLY A 73 34.78 44.04 10.34
C GLY A 73 34.74 42.97 9.24
N VAL A 74 34.13 43.26 8.08
CA VAL A 74 34.30 42.44 6.87
C VAL A 74 35.63 42.77 6.21
N GLY A 75 36.46 41.75 5.99
CA GLY A 75 37.75 41.86 5.32
C GLY A 75 37.76 41.15 3.97
N SER A 76 38.87 41.25 3.24
CA SER A 76 39.03 40.63 1.91
C SER A 76 38.74 39.14 1.90
N VAL A 77 39.23 38.39 2.91
CA VAL A 77 39.03 36.94 3.04
C VAL A 77 37.54 36.58 3.14
N PHE A 78 36.75 37.38 3.85
CA PHE A 78 35.30 37.16 3.94
C PHE A 78 34.64 37.34 2.58
N LEU A 79 35.00 38.41 1.86
CA LEU A 79 34.42 38.71 0.54
C LEU A 79 34.79 37.64 -0.49
N THR A 80 36.01 37.11 -0.46
CA THR A 80 36.41 36.01 -1.34
C THR A 80 35.56 34.77 -1.11
N ILE A 81 35.39 34.34 0.15
CA ILE A 81 34.55 33.16 0.46
C ILE A 81 33.07 33.42 0.14
N PHE A 82 32.60 34.65 0.35
CA PHE A 82 31.24 35.06 -0.04
C PHE A 82 31.03 34.96 -1.55
N ASP A 83 31.96 35.47 -2.35
CA ASP A 83 31.93 35.41 -3.81
C ASP A 83 32.00 33.93 -4.28
N GLU A 84 32.90 33.12 -3.71
CA GLU A 84 32.98 31.67 -3.99
C GLU A 84 31.65 30.94 -3.73
N MET A 85 31.00 31.23 -2.61
CA MET A 85 29.70 30.61 -2.27
C MET A 85 28.59 31.03 -3.25
N ARG A 86 28.64 32.26 -3.77
CA ARG A 86 27.68 32.72 -4.78
C ARG A 86 27.96 32.12 -6.14
N GLU A 87 29.23 32.05 -6.55
CA GLU A 87 29.65 31.42 -7.79
C GLU A 87 29.23 29.94 -7.84
N GLU A 88 29.38 29.20 -6.73
CA GLU A 88 28.92 27.81 -6.63
C GLU A 88 27.43 27.66 -6.92
N VAL A 89 26.59 28.56 -6.39
CA VAL A 89 25.14 28.52 -6.60
C VAL A 89 24.77 28.99 -8.00
N HIS A 90 25.44 30.02 -8.53
CA HIS A 90 25.21 30.51 -9.88
C HIS A 90 25.65 29.52 -10.96
N ALA A 91 26.64 28.67 -10.68
CA ALA A 91 27.11 27.68 -11.65
C ALA A 91 26.07 26.60 -11.95
N ASP A 92 25.29 26.19 -10.95
CA ASP A 92 24.26 25.14 -11.10
C ASP A 92 23.14 25.27 -10.03
N PRO A 93 22.23 26.24 -10.17
CA PRO A 93 21.19 26.49 -9.17
C PRO A 93 20.18 25.33 -9.07
N GLU A 94 19.86 24.69 -10.19
CA GLU A 94 18.95 23.54 -10.24
C GLU A 94 19.58 22.30 -9.59
N GLY A 95 20.88 22.06 -9.81
CA GLY A 95 21.61 21.00 -9.14
C GLY A 95 21.68 21.23 -7.62
N ILE A 96 21.83 22.47 -7.16
CA ILE A 96 21.77 22.80 -5.72
C ILE A 96 20.39 22.48 -5.13
N VAL A 97 19.31 22.85 -5.83
CA VAL A 97 17.94 22.55 -5.39
C VAL A 97 17.70 21.04 -5.34
N THR A 98 18.03 20.34 -6.43
CA THR A 98 17.85 18.88 -6.55
C THR A 98 18.66 18.14 -5.49
N LYS A 99 19.91 18.56 -5.26
CA LYS A 99 20.77 18.00 -4.22
C LYS A 99 20.19 18.23 -2.83
N TRP A 100 19.66 19.42 -2.55
CA TRP A 100 19.01 19.70 -1.27
C TRP A 100 17.74 18.87 -1.06
N ILE A 101 16.90 18.73 -2.09
CA ILE A 101 15.70 17.87 -2.07
C ILE A 101 16.08 16.44 -1.71
N ASN A 102 17.07 15.88 -2.40
CA ASN A 102 17.49 14.51 -2.18
C ASN A 102 18.12 14.30 -0.80
N GLU A 103 19.01 15.20 -0.37
CA GLU A 103 19.83 14.99 0.83
C GLU A 103 19.19 15.45 2.15
N ARG A 104 18.35 16.51 2.14
CA ARG A 104 17.98 17.19 3.41
C ARG A 104 16.56 17.75 3.51
N ALA A 105 15.85 17.92 2.41
CA ALA A 105 14.54 18.58 2.43
C ALA A 105 13.53 17.84 3.34
N PRO A 106 12.79 18.57 4.19
CA PRO A 106 11.65 17.99 4.89
C PRO A 106 10.53 17.71 3.89
N LEU A 107 10.15 16.44 3.75
CA LEU A 107 9.14 15.99 2.78
C LEU A 107 8.07 15.14 3.47
N THR A 108 6.82 15.36 3.08
CA THR A 108 5.63 14.66 3.57
C THR A 108 4.95 13.94 2.41
N PHE A 109 4.95 12.61 2.44
CA PHE A 109 4.37 11.79 1.37
C PHE A 109 2.93 11.40 1.67
N PRO A 110 2.04 11.36 0.65
CA PRO A 110 2.27 11.54 -0.80
C PRO A 110 2.25 12.99 -1.28
N LYS A 111 1.88 13.97 -0.42
CA LYS A 111 1.65 15.38 -0.80
C LYS A 111 2.82 16.02 -1.55
N ASP A 112 4.04 15.65 -1.17
CA ASP A 112 5.25 16.26 -1.70
C ASP A 112 5.92 15.46 -2.84
N LEU A 113 5.25 14.45 -3.42
CA LEU A 113 5.78 13.72 -4.59
C LEU A 113 6.16 14.65 -5.75
N ASN A 114 5.30 15.63 -6.03
CA ASN A 114 5.54 16.61 -7.09
C ASN A 114 6.73 17.55 -6.76
N GLN A 115 7.16 17.63 -5.49
CA GLN A 115 8.34 18.43 -5.12
C GLN A 115 9.66 17.74 -5.48
N LEU A 116 9.65 16.44 -5.81
CA LEU A 116 10.84 15.72 -6.28
C LEU A 116 11.27 16.16 -7.68
N HIS A 117 10.31 16.63 -8.47
CA HIS A 117 10.50 17.08 -9.85
C HIS A 117 10.07 18.55 -9.99
N PRO A 118 10.70 19.49 -9.25
CA PRO A 118 10.21 20.87 -9.13
C PRO A 118 10.27 21.67 -10.45
N PHE A 119 11.02 21.17 -11.43
CA PHE A 119 11.26 21.83 -12.72
C PHE A 119 10.54 21.15 -13.89
N GLU A 120 9.91 20.00 -13.67
CA GLU A 120 9.08 19.37 -14.69
C GLU A 120 7.79 20.19 -14.90
N ILE A 121 7.40 20.37 -16.15
CA ILE A 121 6.18 21.07 -16.51
C ILE A 121 5.02 20.13 -16.16
N THR A 122 4.30 20.44 -15.08
CA THR A 122 3.07 19.71 -14.73
C THR A 122 1.96 20.11 -15.70
N ASP A 123 1.06 19.18 -16.06
CA ASP A 123 -0.06 19.44 -16.99
C ASP A 123 -0.91 20.66 -16.61
N ASN A 124 -0.99 20.99 -15.31
CA ASN A 124 -1.65 22.21 -14.81
C ASN A 124 -1.04 23.52 -15.32
N GLN A 125 0.18 23.51 -15.86
CA GLN A 125 0.86 24.69 -16.40
C GLN A 125 0.69 24.83 -17.93
N LEU A 126 0.37 23.76 -18.64
CA LEU A 126 0.14 23.80 -20.09
C LEU A 126 -1.21 24.42 -20.48
N PHE A 127 -2.17 24.48 -19.54
CA PHE A 127 -3.53 24.97 -19.79
C PHE A 127 -3.90 26.26 -19.04
N ALA A 128 -2.97 26.87 -18.31
CA ALA A 128 -3.21 28.18 -17.66
C ALA A 128 -3.27 29.34 -18.68
N ASP A 129 -2.74 29.16 -19.90
CA ASP A 129 -2.68 30.18 -20.95
C ASP A 129 -3.63 29.94 -22.13
N SER A 130 -4.65 29.09 -21.99
CA SER A 130 -5.62 28.89 -23.08
C SER A 130 -7.05 28.65 -22.60
N GLU A 131 -7.80 29.74 -22.40
CA GLU A 131 -9.24 29.68 -22.56
C GLU A 131 -9.57 29.28 -24.02
N SER A 132 -9.91 28.02 -24.24
CA SER A 132 -11.11 27.56 -24.97
C SER A 132 -10.90 26.27 -25.75
N THR A 133 -11.92 25.42 -25.61
CA THR A 133 -12.39 24.37 -26.53
C THR A 133 -11.80 22.95 -26.47
N MET A 134 -12.65 22.06 -25.95
CA MET A 134 -12.77 20.61 -26.14
C MET A 134 -11.71 19.68 -25.51
N PRO A 135 -12.06 18.99 -24.40
CA PRO A 135 -11.19 18.03 -23.76
C PRO A 135 -11.33 16.68 -24.46
N HIS A 136 -10.29 16.21 -25.13
CA HIS A 136 -10.13 14.78 -25.36
C HIS A 136 -8.66 14.39 -25.49
N GLN A 137 -8.29 13.54 -24.53
CA GLN A 137 -7.39 12.40 -24.63
C GLN A 137 -5.89 12.68 -24.41
N LEU A 138 -5.42 11.98 -23.37
CA LEU A 138 -4.03 11.60 -23.06
C LEU A 138 -3.27 12.51 -22.08
N ASN A 139 -3.81 12.75 -20.87
CA ASN A 139 -2.97 12.76 -19.64
C ASN A 139 -3.73 12.70 -18.29
N GLU A 140 -4.93 12.12 -18.22
CA GLU A 140 -5.72 12.06 -16.97
C GLU A 140 -5.31 10.92 -16.00
N ASN A 141 -4.21 10.21 -16.22
CA ASN A 141 -3.91 8.97 -15.47
C ASN A 141 -3.02 9.12 -14.22
N ALA A 142 -2.65 10.34 -13.81
CA ALA A 142 -1.89 10.52 -12.56
C ALA A 142 -2.64 11.34 -11.48
N HIS A 143 -3.68 12.11 -11.84
CA HIS A 143 -4.37 13.01 -10.91
C HIS A 143 -5.92 12.96 -10.94
N SER A 144 -6.52 12.01 -11.67
CA SER A 144 -7.96 11.71 -11.58
C SER A 144 -8.22 10.56 -10.59
N PHE A 145 -8.08 10.82 -9.29
CA PHE A 145 -8.47 9.87 -8.22
C PHE A 145 -9.61 10.39 -7.32
N LEU A 146 -10.46 11.29 -7.82
CA LEU A 146 -11.54 11.90 -7.02
C LEU A 146 -12.94 11.79 -7.63
N THR A 147 -13.24 10.67 -8.29
CA THR A 147 -14.63 10.24 -8.50
C THR A 147 -14.77 8.74 -8.25
N PRO A 148 -15.65 8.32 -7.32
CA PRO A 148 -15.76 6.93 -6.90
C PRO A 148 -16.59 6.15 -7.93
N THR A 149 -15.93 5.33 -8.72
CA THR A 149 -16.58 4.32 -9.56
C THR A 149 -15.90 2.98 -9.34
N SER A 150 -16.66 2.05 -8.77
CA SER A 150 -16.28 0.66 -8.42
C SER A 150 -15.23 0.50 -7.31
N THR A 151 -15.56 -0.32 -6.31
CA THR A 151 -14.71 -0.62 -5.14
C THR A 151 -13.38 -1.31 -5.50
N GLU A 152 -13.27 -1.89 -6.70
CA GLU A 152 -12.08 -2.59 -7.17
C GLU A 152 -11.08 -1.64 -7.81
N GLU A 153 -11.52 -0.73 -8.70
CA GLU A 153 -10.66 0.29 -9.33
C GLU A 153 -9.99 1.18 -8.27
N ASP A 154 -10.72 1.54 -7.21
CA ASP A 154 -10.20 2.26 -6.05
C ASP A 154 -9.09 1.47 -5.32
N CYS A 155 -9.19 0.14 -5.24
CA CYS A 155 -8.20 -0.70 -4.55
C CYS A 155 -6.87 -0.78 -5.33
N PHE A 156 -6.92 -0.91 -6.66
CA PHE A 156 -5.72 -0.96 -7.49
C PHE A 156 -4.94 0.36 -7.43
N ALA A 157 -5.65 1.48 -7.52
CA ALA A 157 -5.10 2.82 -7.39
C ALA A 157 -4.33 3.00 -6.07
N GLU A 158 -4.94 2.59 -4.97
CA GLU A 158 -4.33 2.70 -3.64
C GLU A 158 -3.09 1.81 -3.47
N ILE A 159 -3.10 0.60 -4.06
CA ILE A 159 -1.93 -0.28 -4.07
C ILE A 159 -0.75 0.40 -4.78
N ILE A 160 -0.99 0.96 -5.96
CA ILE A 160 0.03 1.65 -6.76
C ILE A 160 0.56 2.88 -6.02
N GLU A 161 -0.32 3.71 -5.45
CA GLU A 161 0.10 4.90 -4.71
C GLU A 161 1.00 4.55 -3.51
N ILE A 162 0.63 3.52 -2.74
CA ILE A 162 1.43 3.08 -1.60
C ILE A 162 2.79 2.54 -2.06
N GLU A 163 2.81 1.73 -3.13
CA GLU A 163 4.06 1.24 -3.73
C GLU A 163 4.97 2.40 -4.15
N CYS A 164 4.42 3.39 -4.86
CA CYS A 164 5.15 4.57 -5.31
C CYS A 164 5.73 5.36 -4.13
N VAL A 165 4.92 5.65 -3.11
CA VAL A 165 5.37 6.39 -1.92
C VAL A 165 6.54 5.70 -1.23
N PHE A 166 6.43 4.39 -0.95
CA PHE A 166 7.52 3.68 -0.29
C PHE A 166 8.75 3.54 -1.19
N THR A 167 8.57 3.37 -2.50
CA THR A 167 9.68 3.32 -3.46
C THR A 167 10.46 4.65 -3.47
N GLU A 168 9.78 5.79 -3.50
CA GLU A 168 10.41 7.11 -3.46
C GLU A 168 11.11 7.39 -2.12
N ILE A 169 10.50 7.00 -1.00
CA ILE A 169 11.15 7.10 0.30
C ILE A 169 12.45 6.28 0.29
N ILE A 170 12.44 5.06 -0.26
CA ILE A 170 13.64 4.20 -0.35
C ILE A 170 14.71 4.85 -1.23
N HIS A 171 14.35 5.46 -2.36
CA HIS A 171 15.29 6.16 -3.23
C HIS A 171 15.94 7.36 -2.53
N LEU A 172 15.16 8.19 -1.85
CA LEU A 172 15.68 9.34 -1.11
C LEU A 172 16.64 8.92 0.00
N LEU A 173 16.30 7.83 0.71
CA LEU A 173 17.16 7.31 1.78
C LEU A 173 18.55 6.92 1.29
N GLN A 174 18.75 6.55 0.01
CA GLN A 174 20.08 6.19 -0.51
C GLN A 174 21.10 7.32 -0.35
N THR A 175 20.64 8.57 -0.45
CA THR A 175 21.50 9.74 -0.26
C THR A 175 21.56 10.18 1.20
N ARG A 176 20.48 9.97 1.97
CA ARG A 176 20.35 10.46 3.35
C ARG A 176 20.94 9.52 4.41
N ILE A 177 20.67 8.22 4.30
CA ILE A 177 21.11 7.16 5.21
C ILE A 177 21.50 5.93 4.38
N PRO A 178 22.68 5.91 3.74
CA PRO A 178 23.04 4.92 2.73
C PRO A 178 23.05 3.47 3.27
N ASP A 179 23.52 3.26 4.50
CA ASP A 179 23.60 1.92 5.10
C ASP A 179 22.20 1.30 5.30
N LEU A 180 21.26 2.08 5.84
CA LEU A 180 19.87 1.66 6.02
C LEU A 180 19.18 1.48 4.68
N ALA A 181 19.31 2.46 3.79
CA ALA A 181 18.69 2.45 2.48
C ALA A 181 19.07 1.21 1.68
N GLU A 182 20.33 0.80 1.75
CA GLU A 182 20.82 -0.35 1.02
C GLU A 182 20.21 -1.68 1.55
N MET A 183 19.96 -1.79 2.85
CA MET A 183 19.21 -2.94 3.42
C MET A 183 17.75 -2.94 2.96
N VAL A 184 17.08 -1.78 3.06
CA VAL A 184 15.66 -1.62 2.73
C VAL A 184 15.42 -1.83 1.23
N ARG A 185 16.27 -1.26 0.36
CA ARG A 185 16.24 -1.42 -1.10
C ARG A 185 16.38 -2.88 -1.51
N ARG A 186 17.36 -3.60 -0.95
CA ARG A 186 17.55 -5.03 -1.24
C ARG A 186 16.37 -5.89 -0.80
N PHE A 187 15.72 -5.53 0.30
CA PHE A 187 14.58 -6.28 0.82
C PHE A 187 13.30 -6.02 0.02
N TYR A 188 12.90 -4.76 -0.15
CA TYR A 188 11.63 -4.39 -0.77
C TYR A 188 11.67 -4.37 -2.30
N LEU A 189 12.74 -3.84 -2.90
CA LEU A 189 12.82 -3.66 -4.36
C LEU A 189 13.53 -4.84 -5.06
N GLU A 190 14.56 -5.43 -4.44
CA GLU A 190 15.23 -6.62 -5.02
C GLU A 190 14.65 -7.95 -4.53
N GLY A 191 13.78 -7.93 -3.51
CA GLY A 191 13.11 -9.13 -3.01
C GLY A 191 14.00 -10.08 -2.19
N LEU A 192 15.21 -9.69 -1.82
CA LEU A 192 16.17 -10.58 -1.14
C LEU A 192 15.76 -10.91 0.31
N SER A 193 16.10 -12.11 0.78
CA SER A 193 15.85 -12.49 2.17
C SER A 193 16.85 -11.82 3.13
N PRO A 194 16.47 -11.61 4.41
CA PRO A 194 17.37 -11.03 5.41
C PRO A 194 18.71 -11.77 5.55
N GLU A 195 18.73 -13.11 5.38
CA GLU A 195 19.95 -13.92 5.41
C GLU A 195 20.90 -13.58 4.25
N VAL A 196 20.34 -13.44 3.03
CA VAL A 196 21.13 -13.09 1.84
C VAL A 196 21.69 -11.69 1.96
N ILE A 197 20.87 -10.73 2.41
CA ILE A 197 21.29 -9.34 2.63
C ILE A 197 22.42 -9.26 3.65
N ALA A 198 22.28 -9.95 4.78
CA ALA A 198 23.31 -9.99 5.82
C ALA A 198 24.64 -10.53 5.27
N ASN A 199 24.60 -11.54 4.41
CA ASN A 199 25.81 -12.08 3.77
C ASN A 199 26.45 -11.08 2.78
N ILE A 200 25.66 -10.42 1.94
CA ILE A 200 26.15 -9.44 0.95
C ILE A 200 26.80 -8.25 1.65
N LEU A 201 26.12 -7.71 2.67
CA LEU A 201 26.57 -6.56 3.45
C LEU A 201 27.58 -6.92 4.55
N ARG A 202 27.96 -8.20 4.67
CA ARG A 202 28.89 -8.73 5.68
C ARG A 202 28.48 -8.37 7.12
N LEU A 203 27.18 -8.40 7.38
CA LEU A 203 26.59 -8.18 8.70
C LEU A 203 26.68 -9.46 9.54
N ARG A 204 26.58 -9.30 10.86
CA ARG A 204 26.74 -10.41 11.82
C ARG A 204 25.62 -11.43 11.78
N SER A 205 24.40 -11.02 11.40
CA SER A 205 23.20 -11.86 11.43
C SER A 205 22.07 -11.24 10.61
N ALA A 206 21.19 -12.09 10.10
CA ALA A 206 19.90 -11.71 9.49
C ALA A 206 19.01 -10.89 10.43
N VAL A 207 19.13 -11.12 11.75
CA VAL A 207 18.34 -10.40 12.77
C VAL A 207 18.62 -8.90 12.74
N VAL A 208 19.85 -8.48 12.40
CA VAL A 208 20.19 -7.06 12.26
C VAL A 208 19.40 -6.45 11.11
N VAL A 209 19.34 -7.15 9.98
CA VAL A 209 18.59 -6.69 8.79
C VAL A 209 17.10 -6.56 9.11
N THR A 210 16.51 -7.57 9.75
CA THR A 210 15.10 -7.51 10.16
C THR A 210 14.84 -6.37 11.15
N HIS A 211 15.73 -6.17 12.12
CA HIS A 211 15.60 -5.07 13.09
C HIS A 211 15.64 -3.71 12.40
N GLU A 212 16.60 -3.47 11.50
CA GLU A 212 16.73 -2.21 10.77
C GLU A 212 15.49 -1.94 9.90
N ILE A 213 15.01 -2.96 9.17
CA ILE A 213 13.82 -2.84 8.32
C ILE A 213 12.56 -2.58 9.14
N GLU A 214 12.33 -3.32 10.23
CA GLU A 214 11.10 -3.18 11.00
C GLU A 214 11.12 -2.00 11.97
N HIS A 215 12.18 -1.87 12.77
CA HIS A 215 12.21 -0.96 13.91
C HIS A 215 12.85 0.39 13.63
N VAL A 216 13.71 0.49 12.62
CA VAL A 216 14.36 1.75 12.25
C VAL A 216 13.67 2.40 11.06
N PHE A 217 13.22 1.60 10.09
CA PHE A 217 12.52 2.09 8.90
C PHE A 217 10.98 2.06 9.04
N LEU A 218 10.37 0.87 9.09
CA LEU A 218 8.93 0.72 8.87
C LEU A 218 8.08 1.25 10.03
N ARG A 219 8.30 0.77 11.26
CA ARG A 219 7.47 1.15 12.42
C ARG A 219 7.51 2.64 12.73
N PRO A 220 8.67 3.33 12.76
CA PRO A 220 8.71 4.77 12.99
C PRO A 220 7.88 5.54 11.96
N LEU A 221 8.04 5.23 10.66
CA LEU A 221 7.28 5.87 9.58
C LEU A 221 5.77 5.66 9.75
N LEU A 222 5.33 4.43 10.03
CA LEU A 222 3.91 4.12 10.23
C LEU A 222 3.32 4.74 11.50
N ASN A 223 4.14 5.03 12.51
CA ASN A 223 3.75 5.73 13.74
C ASN A 223 3.70 7.26 13.58
N GLY A 224 4.05 7.79 12.40
CA GLY A 224 4.12 9.23 12.14
C GLY A 224 5.42 9.90 12.59
N GLU A 225 6.48 9.12 12.87
CA GLU A 225 7.80 9.66 13.16
C GLU A 225 8.52 10.10 11.88
N THR A 226 9.45 11.05 12.01
CA THR A 226 10.26 11.51 10.88
C THR A 226 11.53 10.66 10.73
N LEU A 227 11.76 10.11 9.54
CA LEU A 227 12.99 9.38 9.20
C LEU A 227 13.85 10.25 8.29
N SER A 228 14.92 10.83 8.83
CA SER A 228 15.80 11.75 8.08
C SER A 228 15.06 12.88 7.36
N ASN A 229 14.14 13.55 8.08
CA ASN A 229 13.24 14.58 7.55
C ASN A 229 12.22 14.07 6.51
N LEU A 230 12.03 12.76 6.36
CA LEU A 230 10.93 12.19 5.58
C LEU A 230 9.81 11.80 6.54
N SER A 231 8.56 12.09 6.19
CA SER A 231 7.38 11.73 6.97
C SER A 231 6.25 11.28 6.07
N LEU A 232 5.32 10.50 6.63
CA LEU A 232 4.05 10.16 6.00
C LEU A 232 2.99 11.18 6.44
N ASP A 233 2.06 11.49 5.55
CA ASP A 233 0.90 12.30 5.86
C ASP A 233 0.01 11.65 6.94
N GLU A 234 -0.66 12.45 7.77
CA GLU A 234 -1.40 11.96 8.95
C GLU A 234 -2.50 10.96 8.61
N ASP A 235 -3.10 11.06 7.42
CA ASP A 235 -4.15 10.16 6.96
C ASP A 235 -3.62 8.92 6.25
N PHE A 236 -2.34 8.89 5.87
CA PHE A 236 -1.76 7.80 5.09
C PHE A 236 -1.73 6.46 5.86
N PRO A 237 -1.31 6.38 7.15
CA PRO A 237 -1.39 5.14 7.92
C PRO A 237 -2.83 4.61 8.08
N LYS A 238 -3.83 5.52 8.17
CA LYS A 238 -5.24 5.13 8.24
C LYS A 238 -5.68 4.48 6.93
N ARG A 239 -5.29 5.06 5.78
CA ARG A 239 -5.56 4.49 4.45
C ARG A 239 -4.91 3.12 4.28
N MET A 240 -3.65 2.96 4.71
CA MET A 240 -2.99 1.64 4.71
C MET A 240 -3.75 0.61 5.55
N THR A 241 -4.29 1.01 6.71
CA THR A 241 -5.10 0.13 7.56
C THR A 241 -6.42 -0.26 6.88
N LEU A 242 -7.08 0.68 6.20
CA LEU A 242 -8.29 0.39 5.43
C LEU A 242 -8.02 -0.53 4.23
N LEU A 243 -6.89 -0.34 3.53
CA LEU A 243 -6.46 -1.25 2.48
C LEU A 243 -6.15 -2.64 3.04
N ARG A 244 -5.45 -2.72 4.17
CA ARG A 244 -5.18 -3.99 4.86
C ARG A 244 -6.47 -4.75 5.18
N ASP A 245 -7.48 -4.07 5.71
CA ASP A 245 -8.76 -4.68 6.07
C ASP A 245 -9.52 -5.16 4.82
N ARG A 246 -9.46 -4.42 3.70
CA ARG A 246 -10.07 -4.85 2.42
C ARG A 246 -9.37 -6.05 1.80
N LEU A 247 -8.04 -6.08 1.80
CA LEU A 247 -7.26 -7.17 1.19
C LEU A 247 -7.33 -8.48 1.97
N LEU A 248 -7.86 -8.46 3.20
CA LEU A 248 -7.94 -9.62 4.06
C LEU A 248 -8.78 -10.73 3.40
N MET A 249 -8.21 -11.95 3.31
CA MET A 249 -8.86 -13.12 2.71
C MET A 249 -9.18 -13.01 1.21
N MET A 250 -8.76 -11.94 0.54
CA MET A 250 -8.85 -11.82 -0.91
C MET A 250 -7.82 -12.74 -1.61
N PRO A 251 -8.11 -13.18 -2.85
CA PRO A 251 -7.11 -13.74 -3.75
C PRO A 251 -5.98 -12.74 -4.00
N VAL A 252 -4.80 -13.23 -4.41
CA VAL A 252 -3.61 -12.40 -4.69
C VAL A 252 -3.70 -11.55 -5.97
N GLU A 253 -4.78 -11.68 -6.75
CA GLU A 253 -4.98 -10.98 -8.03
C GLU A 253 -4.81 -9.45 -7.94
N PRO A 254 -5.28 -8.73 -6.91
CA PRO A 254 -5.08 -7.27 -6.82
C PRO A 254 -3.61 -6.85 -6.79
N LEU A 255 -2.69 -7.74 -6.40
CA LEU A 255 -1.26 -7.45 -6.29
C LEU A 255 -0.54 -7.50 -7.65
N THR A 256 -1.21 -7.89 -8.73
CA THR A 256 -0.60 -7.88 -10.07
C THR A 256 -0.38 -6.48 -10.62
N SER A 257 -0.94 -5.45 -9.99
CA SER A 257 -0.69 -4.04 -10.36
C SER A 257 0.66 -3.51 -9.88
N LEU A 258 1.35 -4.22 -8.99
CA LEU A 258 2.66 -3.83 -8.48
C LEU A 258 3.71 -3.89 -9.59
N THR A 259 4.57 -2.87 -9.64
CA THR A 259 5.59 -2.70 -10.67
C THR A 259 7.02 -2.65 -10.15
N ALA A 260 7.21 -2.20 -8.90
CA ALA A 260 8.51 -1.97 -8.29
C ALA A 260 8.82 -2.96 -7.16
N MET A 261 7.80 -3.45 -6.46
CA MET A 261 7.90 -4.37 -5.34
C MET A 261 7.31 -5.74 -5.66
N LEU A 262 7.88 -6.78 -5.06
CA LEU A 262 7.23 -8.10 -5.07
C LEU A 262 5.98 -8.09 -4.18
N PRO A 263 4.92 -8.85 -4.55
CA PRO A 263 3.69 -8.96 -3.76
C PRO A 263 3.92 -9.26 -2.28
N GLU A 264 4.85 -10.17 -1.95
CA GLU A 264 5.15 -10.55 -0.57
C GLU A 264 5.76 -9.39 0.23
N ARG A 265 6.52 -8.52 -0.43
CA ARG A 265 7.17 -7.36 0.18
C ARG A 265 6.18 -6.22 0.38
N PHE A 266 5.29 -6.00 -0.58
CA PHE A 266 4.18 -5.07 -0.42
C PHE A 266 3.26 -5.49 0.72
N LEU A 267 2.86 -6.77 0.78
CA LEU A 267 2.03 -7.29 1.86
C LEU A 267 2.72 -7.17 3.23
N HIS A 268 4.05 -7.33 3.29
CA HIS A 268 4.81 -7.10 4.51
C HIS A 268 4.64 -5.67 5.07
N LEU A 269 4.58 -4.65 4.20
CA LEU A 269 4.30 -3.25 4.62
C LEU A 269 2.95 -3.13 5.33
N LEU A 270 1.96 -3.94 4.93
CA LEU A 270 0.60 -3.95 5.48
C LEU A 270 0.44 -4.91 6.68
N GLY A 271 1.49 -5.62 7.08
CA GLY A 271 1.38 -6.67 8.11
C GLY A 271 0.62 -7.91 7.63
N LEU A 272 0.64 -8.17 6.32
CA LEU A 272 -0.01 -9.29 5.65
C LEU A 272 1.01 -10.23 4.99
N THR A 273 0.57 -11.42 4.60
CA THR A 273 1.37 -12.44 3.91
C THR A 273 0.49 -13.28 3.00
N VAL A 274 1.12 -13.98 2.06
CA VAL A 274 0.42 -14.93 1.19
C VAL A 274 0.37 -16.29 1.86
N MET A 275 -0.84 -16.81 2.06
CA MET A 275 -1.06 -18.20 2.42
C MET A 275 -1.16 -19.04 1.15
N THR A 276 -0.11 -19.80 0.88
CA THR A 276 -0.05 -20.69 -0.27
C THR A 276 -0.87 -21.96 -0.07
N ARG A 277 -1.44 -22.45 -1.18
CA ARG A 277 -2.08 -23.75 -1.25
C ARG A 277 -1.09 -24.88 -1.02
N SER A 278 -1.40 -25.80 -0.09
CA SER A 278 -0.66 -27.05 0.00
C SER A 278 -1.22 -28.10 -0.96
N ALA A 279 -0.39 -29.08 -1.32
CA ALA A 279 -0.80 -30.23 -2.15
C ALA A 279 -1.93 -31.05 -1.50
N ALA A 280 -2.16 -30.93 -0.20
CA ALA A 280 -3.26 -31.62 0.51
C ALA A 280 -4.59 -30.85 0.45
N GLU A 281 -4.57 -29.56 0.09
CA GLU A 281 -5.73 -28.67 0.14
C GLU A 281 -6.29 -28.51 -1.27
N PHE A 282 -7.01 -29.54 -1.73
CA PHE A 282 -7.60 -29.57 -3.07
C PHE A 282 -8.84 -28.67 -3.24
N THR A 283 -9.38 -28.17 -2.13
CA THR A 283 -10.65 -27.45 -2.12
C THR A 283 -10.49 -25.99 -2.51
N TRP A 284 -9.42 -25.28 -2.12
CA TRP A 284 -9.30 -23.84 -2.40
C TRP A 284 -8.69 -23.55 -3.78
N ALA A 285 -9.25 -22.56 -4.46
CA ALA A 285 -8.98 -22.27 -5.86
C ALA A 285 -7.72 -21.40 -6.09
N GLY A 286 -7.17 -20.78 -5.05
CA GLY A 286 -6.01 -19.89 -5.18
C GLY A 286 -5.34 -19.57 -3.84
N ASP A 287 -4.22 -18.85 -3.93
CA ASP A 287 -3.49 -18.34 -2.78
C ASP A 287 -4.21 -17.12 -2.21
N LEU A 288 -4.23 -17.00 -0.88
CA LEU A 288 -5.01 -15.99 -0.16
C LEU A 288 -4.12 -15.05 0.63
N ILE A 289 -4.54 -13.80 0.75
CA ILE A 289 -3.88 -12.79 1.59
C ILE A 289 -4.37 -12.94 3.03
N VAL A 290 -3.44 -13.10 3.98
CA VAL A 290 -3.75 -13.33 5.40
C VAL A 290 -2.83 -12.51 6.31
N PRO A 291 -3.15 -12.29 7.60
CA PRO A 291 -2.23 -11.62 8.52
C PRO A 291 -0.92 -12.39 8.75
N ILE A 292 0.18 -11.65 8.91
CA ILE A 292 1.48 -12.25 9.26
C ILE A 292 1.35 -13.01 10.59
N GLY A 293 1.84 -14.24 10.61
CA GLY A 293 1.82 -15.10 11.80
C GLY A 293 0.55 -15.93 12.00
N ASP A 294 -0.53 -15.64 11.26
CA ASP A 294 -1.86 -16.23 11.51
C ASP A 294 -2.29 -17.29 10.50
N ILE A 295 -1.37 -17.80 9.68
CA ILE A 295 -1.63 -18.81 8.65
C ILE A 295 -2.36 -20.05 9.24
N ILE A 296 -1.95 -20.51 10.43
CA ILE A 296 -2.55 -21.70 11.06
C ILE A 296 -3.98 -21.41 11.52
N ALA A 297 -4.22 -20.25 12.13
CA ALA A 297 -5.54 -19.83 12.58
C ALA A 297 -6.49 -19.69 11.39
N THR A 298 -6.04 -19.02 10.33
CA THR A 298 -6.81 -18.85 9.09
C THR A 298 -7.15 -20.18 8.42
N ARG A 299 -6.21 -21.13 8.34
CA ARG A 299 -6.49 -22.49 7.85
C ARG A 299 -7.56 -23.22 8.67
N ARG A 300 -7.53 -23.07 10.00
CA ARG A 300 -8.57 -23.66 10.87
C ARG A 300 -9.92 -23.03 10.61
N MET A 301 -9.97 -21.71 10.48
CA MET A 301 -11.20 -20.97 10.16
C MET A 301 -11.79 -21.44 8.83
N LEU A 302 -10.99 -21.49 7.77
CA LEU A 302 -11.43 -21.97 6.44
C LEU A 302 -11.99 -23.39 6.48
N ARG A 303 -11.33 -24.31 7.18
CA ARG A 303 -11.81 -25.69 7.32
C ARG A 303 -13.10 -25.78 8.11
N ALA A 304 -13.24 -25.01 9.18
CA ALA A 304 -14.45 -24.97 9.98
C ALA A 304 -15.62 -24.36 9.20
N THR A 305 -15.41 -23.24 8.50
CA THR A 305 -16.42 -22.59 7.66
C THR A 305 -16.85 -23.50 6.50
N LEU A 306 -15.89 -24.14 5.82
CA LEU A 306 -16.19 -25.12 4.77
C LEU A 306 -17.03 -26.27 5.34
N THR A 307 -16.59 -26.88 6.45
CA THR A 307 -17.32 -28.01 7.07
C THR A 307 -18.73 -27.63 7.49
N TYR A 308 -18.90 -26.43 8.04
CA TYR A 308 -20.21 -25.92 8.43
C TYR A 308 -21.10 -25.73 7.20
N LEU A 309 -20.62 -25.04 6.18
CA LEU A 309 -21.43 -24.75 4.99
C LEU A 309 -21.75 -25.99 4.15
N GLN A 310 -20.95 -27.07 4.23
CA GLN A 310 -21.30 -28.37 3.62
C GLN A 310 -22.63 -28.90 4.16
N LEU A 311 -22.94 -28.62 5.43
CA LEU A 311 -24.16 -29.05 6.10
C LEU A 311 -25.30 -28.02 5.99
N VAL A 312 -25.14 -27.01 5.14
CA VAL A 312 -26.11 -25.92 4.96
C VAL A 312 -26.53 -25.84 3.49
N PRO A 313 -27.63 -26.53 3.11
CA PRO A 313 -28.08 -26.64 1.73
C PRO A 313 -28.96 -25.47 1.27
N SER A 314 -29.15 -24.44 2.08
CA SER A 314 -29.84 -23.19 1.69
C SER A 314 -28.95 -21.97 1.95
N TYR A 315 -29.38 -20.78 1.54
CA TYR A 315 -28.71 -19.53 1.91
C TYR A 315 -28.87 -19.25 3.41
N VAL A 316 -27.80 -18.82 4.06
CA VAL A 316 -27.79 -18.47 5.48
C VAL A 316 -27.15 -17.10 5.70
N SER A 317 -27.69 -16.31 6.63
CA SER A 317 -27.15 -15.00 6.95
C SER A 317 -25.74 -15.11 7.56
N PRO A 318 -24.81 -14.21 7.20
CA PRO A 318 -23.46 -14.16 7.79
C PRO A 318 -23.48 -14.11 9.31
N GLU A 319 -24.42 -13.35 9.90
CA GLU A 319 -24.61 -13.25 11.36
C GLU A 319 -24.85 -14.60 12.03
N LYS A 320 -25.65 -15.47 11.40
CA LYS A 320 -25.92 -16.81 11.94
C LYS A 320 -24.67 -17.70 11.85
N ILE A 321 -23.91 -17.58 10.77
CA ILE A 321 -22.66 -18.32 10.60
C ILE A 321 -21.66 -17.89 11.69
N ALA A 322 -21.54 -16.58 11.91
CA ALA A 322 -20.70 -16.02 12.95
C ALA A 322 -21.10 -16.52 14.34
N ALA A 323 -22.40 -16.50 14.68
CA ALA A 323 -22.91 -16.98 15.96
C ALA A 323 -22.58 -18.46 16.22
N ASP A 324 -22.59 -19.31 15.18
CA ASP A 324 -22.34 -20.75 15.31
C ASP A 324 -20.83 -21.11 15.30
N LEU A 325 -20.01 -20.33 14.58
CA LEU A 325 -18.60 -20.63 14.35
C LEU A 325 -17.65 -19.90 15.31
N LEU A 326 -17.87 -18.62 15.60
CA LEU A 326 -16.95 -17.82 16.42
C LEU A 326 -16.73 -18.41 17.82
N PRO A 327 -17.75 -18.92 18.55
CA PRO A 327 -17.53 -19.52 19.86
C PRO A 327 -16.64 -20.76 19.85
N ARG A 328 -16.46 -21.40 18.68
CA ARG A 328 -15.61 -22.60 18.51
C ARG A 328 -14.18 -22.25 18.09
N MET A 329 -13.97 -21.03 17.60
CA MET A 329 -12.71 -20.53 17.09
C MET A 329 -11.91 -19.78 18.17
N ILE A 330 -12.62 -19.12 19.09
CA ILE A 330 -12.02 -18.45 20.24
C ILE A 330 -11.67 -19.51 21.29
N SER A 331 -10.38 -19.65 21.62
CA SER A 331 -9.96 -20.56 22.69
C SER A 331 -10.31 -19.99 24.07
N ASP A 332 -10.72 -20.84 25.01
CA ASP A 332 -11.08 -20.47 26.40
C ASP A 332 -9.96 -19.73 27.19
N GLN A 333 -8.73 -19.66 26.65
CA GLN A 333 -7.60 -18.98 27.29
C GLN A 333 -7.54 -17.46 27.04
N GLU A 334 -8.36 -16.89 26.16
CA GLU A 334 -8.32 -15.46 25.79
C GLU A 334 -9.52 -14.65 26.30
N THR A 335 -10.00 -14.95 27.51
CA THR A 335 -11.15 -14.25 28.14
C THR A 335 -10.87 -12.80 28.57
N THR A 336 -9.76 -12.17 28.14
CA THR A 336 -9.42 -10.79 28.53
C THR A 336 -9.35 -9.78 27.38
N ASN A 337 -9.46 -10.17 26.10
CA ASN A 337 -9.30 -9.23 24.99
C ASN A 337 -10.53 -9.19 24.08
N GLN A 338 -11.44 -8.24 24.36
CA GLN A 338 -12.51 -7.84 23.41
C GLN A 338 -11.96 -7.43 22.02
N ILE A 339 -10.65 -7.16 21.92
CA ILE A 339 -9.92 -6.84 20.70
C ILE A 339 -9.70 -8.09 19.81
N ALA A 340 -9.56 -9.29 20.40
CA ALA A 340 -9.34 -10.53 19.64
C ALA A 340 -10.63 -11.00 18.93
N THR A 341 -11.79 -10.86 19.58
CA THR A 341 -13.11 -11.16 18.99
C THR A 341 -13.42 -10.32 17.77
N ILE A 342 -13.12 -9.02 17.82
CA ILE A 342 -13.32 -8.09 16.68
C ILE A 342 -12.42 -8.48 15.51
N THR A 343 -11.29 -9.14 15.77
CA THR A 343 -10.35 -9.55 14.72
C THR A 343 -10.80 -10.83 14.01
N GLU A 344 -11.29 -11.84 14.73
CA GLU A 344 -11.81 -13.09 14.15
C GLU A 344 -13.15 -12.90 13.43
N GLU A 345 -14.03 -12.04 13.95
CA GLU A 345 -15.29 -11.68 13.29
C GLU A 345 -15.04 -11.02 11.93
N LYS A 346 -14.17 -10.01 11.88
CA LYS A 346 -13.73 -9.37 10.63
C LYS A 346 -13.11 -10.37 9.65
N ARG A 347 -12.30 -11.31 10.14
CA ARG A 347 -11.71 -12.37 9.30
C ARG A 347 -12.75 -13.27 8.68
N LEU A 348 -13.75 -13.67 9.46
CA LEU A 348 -14.84 -14.49 8.98
C LEU A 348 -15.70 -13.72 7.98
N GLU A 349 -16.02 -12.46 8.25
CA GLU A 349 -16.76 -11.59 7.33
C GLU A 349 -16.04 -11.47 5.98
N ALA A 350 -14.75 -11.13 5.99
CA ALA A 350 -13.95 -11.00 4.78
C ALA A 350 -13.82 -12.32 4.02
N LEU A 351 -13.67 -13.45 4.73
CA LEU A 351 -13.72 -14.78 4.14
C LEU A 351 -15.07 -15.01 3.46
N LEU A 352 -16.17 -14.71 4.14
CA LEU A 352 -17.52 -14.88 3.59
C LEU A 352 -17.76 -13.99 2.37
N GLN A 353 -17.15 -12.81 2.31
CA GLN A 353 -17.31 -11.86 1.22
C GLN A 353 -16.49 -12.23 -0.02
N HIS A 354 -15.21 -12.57 0.15
CA HIS A 354 -14.26 -12.63 -0.96
C HIS A 354 -13.87 -14.04 -1.39
N HIS A 355 -14.13 -15.06 -0.57
CA HIS A 355 -13.58 -16.38 -0.86
C HIS A 355 -14.27 -17.03 -2.07
N PRO A 356 -13.53 -17.61 -3.04
CA PRO A 356 -14.07 -18.24 -4.25
C PRO A 356 -14.99 -19.45 -4.05
N TRP A 357 -15.29 -19.84 -2.81
CA TRP A 357 -16.20 -20.95 -2.51
C TRP A 357 -17.62 -20.49 -2.27
N ILE A 358 -17.81 -19.18 -2.10
CA ILE A 358 -18.99 -18.64 -1.46
C ILE A 358 -19.84 -17.96 -2.52
N GLU A 359 -21.03 -18.50 -2.69
CA GLU A 359 -22.08 -17.96 -3.52
C GLU A 359 -22.84 -16.93 -2.69
N GLN A 360 -22.85 -15.68 -3.17
CA GLN A 360 -23.63 -14.59 -2.61
C GLN A 360 -25.06 -14.64 -3.16
N GLY A 361 -26.05 -14.55 -2.28
CA GLY A 361 -27.46 -14.44 -2.66
C GLY A 361 -28.17 -13.37 -1.83
N GLU A 362 -29.37 -12.97 -2.26
CA GLU A 362 -30.15 -11.90 -1.60
C GLU A 362 -30.42 -12.15 -0.11
N LYS A 363 -30.47 -13.43 0.31
CA LYS A 363 -30.81 -13.85 1.67
C LYS A 363 -29.60 -14.29 2.50
N GLY A 364 -28.38 -14.14 1.98
CA GLY A 364 -27.15 -14.51 2.66
C GLY A 364 -26.20 -15.30 1.76
N VAL A 365 -25.41 -16.19 2.37
CA VAL A 365 -24.31 -16.89 1.71
C VAL A 365 -24.49 -18.41 1.77
N ARG A 366 -23.88 -19.12 0.82
CA ARG A 366 -23.80 -20.59 0.81
C ARG A 366 -22.58 -21.06 0.03
N LEU A 367 -22.21 -22.34 0.16
CA LEU A 367 -21.19 -22.91 -0.72
C LEU A 367 -21.69 -23.04 -2.15
N ILE A 368 -20.86 -22.64 -3.10
CA ILE A 368 -21.01 -22.94 -4.52
C ILE A 368 -21.05 -24.46 -4.69
N SER A 369 -21.89 -24.94 -5.61
CA SER A 369 -22.20 -26.35 -5.80
C SER A 369 -20.97 -27.24 -6.00
N GLU A 370 -20.01 -26.78 -6.80
CA GLU A 370 -18.77 -27.49 -7.15
C GLU A 370 -17.91 -27.81 -5.91
N GLN A 371 -18.04 -27.03 -4.85
CA GLN A 371 -17.28 -27.20 -3.61
C GLN A 371 -17.93 -28.19 -2.64
N LEU A 372 -19.15 -28.68 -2.91
CA LEU A 372 -19.78 -29.72 -2.09
C LEU A 372 -19.06 -31.06 -2.27
N LEU A 373 -18.55 -31.61 -1.17
CA LEU A 373 -17.69 -32.80 -1.17
C LEU A 373 -18.46 -34.10 -1.02
N PHE A 374 -19.63 -34.06 -0.37
CA PHE A 374 -20.38 -35.27 -0.02
C PHE A 374 -21.66 -35.41 -0.83
N ASP A 375 -21.91 -36.61 -1.37
CA ASP A 375 -23.12 -36.94 -2.13
C ASP A 375 -24.41 -36.60 -1.38
N TYR A 376 -24.46 -36.84 -0.07
CA TYR A 376 -25.64 -36.53 0.73
C TYR A 376 -25.86 -35.02 0.89
N CYS A 377 -24.81 -34.19 0.92
CA CYS A 377 -24.93 -32.73 0.95
C CYS A 377 -25.42 -32.19 -0.41
N ARG A 378 -24.89 -32.74 -1.51
CA ARG A 378 -25.30 -32.42 -2.89
C ARG A 378 -26.79 -32.73 -3.13
N ILE A 379 -27.24 -33.91 -2.70
CA ILE A 379 -28.65 -34.30 -2.79
C ILE A 379 -29.54 -33.40 -1.92
N ALA A 380 -29.09 -33.05 -0.71
CA ALA A 380 -29.81 -32.11 0.13
C ALA A 380 -29.96 -30.73 -0.52
N ARG A 381 -28.91 -30.21 -1.19
CA ARG A 381 -28.96 -28.97 -1.97
C ARG A 381 -30.02 -29.05 -3.08
N ILE A 382 -30.00 -30.11 -3.88
CA ILE A 382 -30.98 -30.31 -4.97
C ILE A 382 -32.41 -30.28 -4.45
N LEU A 383 -32.66 -30.93 -3.31
CA LEU A 383 -33.99 -30.98 -2.69
C LEU A 383 -34.40 -29.62 -2.12
N ALA A 384 -33.48 -28.89 -1.49
CA ALA A 384 -33.74 -27.55 -0.96
C ALA A 384 -34.06 -26.55 -2.08
N ASP A 385 -33.32 -26.58 -3.19
CA ASP A 385 -33.52 -25.68 -4.33
C ASP A 385 -34.76 -26.03 -5.18
N ALA A 386 -35.30 -27.25 -5.05
CA ALA A 386 -36.42 -27.69 -5.88
C ALA A 386 -37.76 -27.08 -5.49
N HIS A 387 -37.94 -26.69 -4.22
CA HIS A 387 -39.19 -26.18 -3.62
C HIS A 387 -40.44 -27.03 -3.90
N ARG A 388 -40.27 -28.28 -4.35
CA ARG A 388 -41.32 -29.25 -4.67
C ARG A 388 -40.80 -30.67 -4.43
N PRO A 389 -41.67 -31.65 -4.18
CA PRO A 389 -41.27 -33.05 -4.10
C PRO A 389 -40.66 -33.52 -5.43
N LEU A 390 -39.54 -34.23 -5.36
CA LEU A 390 -38.82 -34.79 -6.51
C LEU A 390 -38.81 -36.32 -6.46
N GLU A 391 -39.04 -36.95 -7.61
CA GLU A 391 -38.80 -38.39 -7.74
C GLU A 391 -37.31 -38.71 -7.80
N LYS A 392 -36.95 -39.95 -7.46
CA LYS A 392 -35.54 -40.38 -7.40
C LYS A 392 -34.80 -40.18 -8.74
N ASP A 393 -35.45 -40.45 -9.86
CA ASP A 393 -34.86 -40.30 -11.19
C ASP A 393 -34.65 -38.82 -11.55
N GLU A 394 -35.53 -37.93 -11.08
CA GLU A 394 -35.36 -36.48 -11.23
C GLU A 394 -34.17 -35.96 -10.39
N ILE A 395 -34.01 -36.46 -9.16
CA ILE A 395 -32.86 -36.13 -8.30
C ILE A 395 -31.55 -36.54 -8.99
N LEU A 396 -31.47 -37.76 -9.53
CA LEU A 396 -30.29 -38.25 -10.25
C LEU A 396 -30.00 -37.40 -11.50
N THR A 397 -31.04 -37.06 -12.27
CA THR A 397 -30.90 -36.21 -13.45
C THR A 397 -30.38 -34.82 -13.09
N ARG A 398 -30.89 -34.20 -12.02
CA ARG A 398 -30.39 -32.90 -11.54
C ARG A 398 -28.96 -33.00 -11.00
N TYR A 399 -28.64 -34.08 -10.29
CA TYR A 399 -27.29 -34.34 -9.80
C TYR A 399 -26.29 -34.38 -10.97
N GLU A 400 -26.59 -35.16 -12.00
CA GLU A 400 -25.74 -35.25 -13.20
C GLU A 400 -25.56 -33.90 -13.89
N ARG A 401 -26.60 -33.08 -13.94
CA ARG A 401 -26.53 -31.74 -14.54
C ARG A 401 -25.69 -30.76 -13.72
N CYS A 402 -25.75 -30.84 -12.39
CA CYS A 402 -25.06 -29.91 -11.50
C CYS A 402 -23.61 -30.30 -11.24
N TYR A 403 -23.29 -31.60 -11.23
CA TYR A 403 -21.97 -32.11 -10.80
C TYR A 403 -21.23 -32.87 -11.90
N PHE A 404 -21.84 -33.05 -13.08
CA PHE A 404 -21.26 -33.76 -14.22
C PHE A 404 -20.82 -35.21 -13.92
N GLU A 405 -21.36 -35.82 -12.86
CA GLU A 405 -21.10 -37.19 -12.46
C GLU A 405 -22.35 -37.85 -11.84
N ARG A 406 -22.32 -39.15 -11.59
CA ARG A 406 -23.39 -39.88 -10.88
C ARG A 406 -22.99 -40.20 -9.45
N PRO A 407 -23.91 -40.08 -8.47
CA PRO A 407 -23.59 -40.47 -7.10
C PRO A 407 -23.34 -41.97 -7.04
N SER A 408 -22.26 -42.36 -6.37
CA SER A 408 -21.86 -43.77 -6.24
C SER A 408 -22.90 -44.58 -5.45
N SER A 409 -23.50 -43.97 -4.42
CA SER A 409 -24.63 -44.53 -3.67
C SER A 409 -25.39 -43.42 -2.93
N ILE A 410 -26.72 -43.54 -2.85
CA ILE A 410 -27.54 -42.59 -2.09
C ILE A 410 -27.76 -43.12 -0.68
N SER A 411 -27.04 -42.56 0.30
CA SER A 411 -27.18 -42.93 1.70
C SER A 411 -28.33 -42.17 2.38
N VAL A 412 -29.52 -42.76 2.34
CA VAL A 412 -30.71 -42.25 3.06
C VAL A 412 -30.46 -42.08 4.55
N ARG A 413 -29.63 -42.95 5.15
CA ARG A 413 -29.25 -42.87 6.56
C ARG A 413 -28.49 -41.58 6.88
N LEU A 414 -27.52 -41.20 6.04
CA LEU A 414 -26.74 -39.98 6.24
C LEU A 414 -27.58 -38.73 5.96
N LEU A 415 -28.42 -38.77 4.92
CA LEU A 415 -29.37 -37.71 4.62
C LEU A 415 -30.27 -37.40 5.82
N ARG A 416 -30.96 -38.42 6.38
CA ARG A 416 -31.83 -38.22 7.56
C ARG A 416 -31.08 -37.81 8.82
N LYS A 417 -29.84 -38.26 8.99
CA LYS A 417 -29.01 -37.93 10.16
C LYS A 417 -28.62 -36.45 10.16
N HIS A 418 -28.22 -35.92 9.01
CA HIS A 418 -27.67 -34.56 8.89
C HIS A 418 -28.73 -33.53 8.49
N PHE A 419 -29.81 -33.95 7.84
CA PHE A 419 -30.88 -33.08 7.35
C PHE A 419 -32.25 -33.63 7.77
N PRO A 420 -32.70 -33.36 9.01
CA PRO A 420 -33.99 -33.85 9.51
C PRO A 420 -35.19 -33.29 8.73
N ASN A 421 -35.02 -32.14 8.07
CA ASN A 421 -36.04 -31.49 7.25
C ASN A 421 -36.34 -32.23 5.93
N ILE A 422 -35.55 -33.26 5.57
CA ILE A 422 -35.82 -34.04 4.37
C ILE A 422 -36.82 -35.14 4.68
N GLN A 423 -37.96 -35.09 4.00
CA GLN A 423 -38.96 -36.16 4.03
C GLN A 423 -38.64 -37.20 2.95
N ILE A 424 -38.28 -38.41 3.39
CA ILE A 424 -37.92 -39.53 2.50
C ILE A 424 -38.94 -40.66 2.73
N PRO A 425 -40.05 -40.73 1.99
CA PRO A 425 -40.98 -41.85 2.10
C PRO A 425 -40.35 -43.14 1.55
N GLN A 426 -40.83 -44.30 2.00
CA GLN A 426 -40.37 -45.61 1.47
C GLN A 426 -40.71 -45.80 -0.01
N THR A 427 -41.79 -45.16 -0.46
CA THR A 427 -42.26 -45.10 -1.85
C THR A 427 -42.77 -43.70 -2.14
N GLY A 428 -42.33 -43.09 -3.25
CA GLY A 428 -42.79 -41.77 -3.68
C GLY A 428 -41.69 -40.70 -3.72
N ALA A 429 -42.11 -39.46 -3.92
CA ALA A 429 -41.24 -38.31 -4.09
C ALA A 429 -40.64 -37.83 -2.75
N TRP A 430 -39.39 -37.36 -2.81
CA TRP A 430 -38.66 -36.81 -1.67
C TRP A 430 -38.85 -35.30 -1.64
N SER A 431 -39.02 -34.71 -0.47
CA SER A 431 -39.24 -33.27 -0.33
C SER A 431 -38.39 -32.66 0.76
N TRP A 432 -38.13 -31.36 0.61
CA TRP A 432 -37.55 -30.52 1.64
C TRP A 432 -38.67 -29.77 2.38
N GLU A 433 -38.72 -29.91 3.70
CA GLU A 433 -39.64 -29.17 4.57
C GLU A 433 -39.02 -27.82 4.92
N ASN A 434 -39.68 -26.73 4.47
CA ASN A 434 -39.21 -25.35 4.63
C ASN A 434 -39.26 -24.89 6.08
#